data_AF-A0A7S1N9S4-F1
#
_entry.id   AF-A0A7S1N9S4-F1
#
_cell.length_a   1.000
_cell.length_b   1.000
_cell.length_c   1.000
_cell.angle_alpha   90.00
_cell.angle_beta   90.00
_cell.angle_gamma   90.00
#
_symmetry.space_group_name_H-M   'P 1'
#
loop_
_entity.id
_entity.type
_entity.pdbx_description
1 polymer ?
#
loop_
_entity_poly.entity_id
_entity_poly.type
_entity_poly.pdbx_seq_one_letter_code
_entity_poly.pdbx_strand_id
1 'polypeptide(L)'
;VVFRAAPTLGAAFLSCRRMVCTPATEASGLGGMGDGKPAIVRVKRMHKRVTKAQLRDLAELSGPVLNVYMWHGFGQACVEFQDREDAGAFIHKCSHPPVVLYNKEIRVEWGEPMRMDQVHKADETSPEWIEKEVARCVRDMLKRVEVDVAEQHAKARRNLHADLMSTRIKESKEKGVRSDICWEYVVTGGKCYRGDTCRYAHEMVPISDIPPKFRWYVQKDTYPESRELSPDKARINDELFTLAARVYNPRCLVLDGKKCNSVRALLACTTHHRSPGDIVVPNNCTEAYGVIRQTGLCTAYHGSVRAFLDDHPTDRFGLVYLDYCCRLSSGRFRVEKSPIGDLRTLFAHGMCDPGGCVLCVCLCKEEDFVDQPQQLRHLVTKFAALNGLVAVCHLHRHSYLGSFAEIFYVADHAHVGKYFKHEDIQAVEDG
;
A
#
# COMPACT_ATOMS: atom_id res chain seq x y z
N VAL A 1 -23.52 -19.10 -19.17
CA VAL A 1 -23.70 -17.63 -19.27
C VAL A 1 -23.63 -17.25 -20.75
N VAL A 2 -24.77 -16.89 -21.34
CA VAL A 2 -24.89 -16.47 -22.74
C VAL A 2 -24.41 -15.02 -22.84
N PHE A 3 -23.37 -14.74 -23.61
CA PHE A 3 -22.93 -13.37 -23.87
C PHE A 3 -23.70 -12.79 -25.05
N ARG A 4 -24.59 -11.83 -24.77
CA ARG A 4 -25.12 -10.91 -25.77
C ARG A 4 -24.06 -9.86 -26.09
N ALA A 5 -23.72 -9.74 -27.38
CA ALA A 5 -22.94 -8.63 -27.91
C ALA A 5 -23.79 -7.35 -27.97
N ALA A 6 -23.19 -6.22 -27.63
CA ALA A 6 -23.69 -4.88 -27.89
C ALA A 6 -22.53 -3.97 -28.34
N PRO A 7 -22.81 -2.88 -29.08
CA PRO A 7 -22.03 -2.50 -30.25
C PRO A 7 -20.90 -1.50 -29.99
N THR A 8 -20.00 -1.47 -30.96
CA THR A 8 -18.90 -0.55 -31.21
C THR A 8 -19.23 0.93 -30.98
N LEU A 9 -18.34 1.62 -30.27
CA LEU A 9 -18.18 3.08 -30.33
C LEU A 9 -16.72 3.45 -30.58
N GLY A 10 -16.49 4.07 -31.74
CA GLY A 10 -15.83 5.37 -31.85
C GLY A 10 -14.36 5.49 -31.46
N ALA A 11 -13.52 5.67 -32.47
CA ALA A 11 -12.10 5.99 -32.38
C ALA A 11 -11.78 7.27 -31.58
N ALA A 12 -10.63 7.28 -30.90
CA ALA A 12 -9.82 8.47 -30.70
C ALA A 12 -8.33 8.08 -30.77
N PHE A 13 -7.71 8.44 -31.88
CA PHE A 13 -6.27 8.40 -32.11
C PHE A 13 -5.60 9.52 -31.31
N LEU A 14 -4.65 9.19 -30.45
CA LEU A 14 -3.61 10.14 -30.01
C LEU A 14 -2.25 9.54 -30.36
N SER A 15 -1.78 9.91 -31.55
CA SER A 15 -0.42 9.62 -32.03
C SER A 15 0.56 10.55 -31.32
N CYS A 16 1.31 10.01 -30.37
CA CYS A 16 2.46 10.65 -29.76
C CYS A 16 3.59 10.76 -30.81
N ARG A 17 3.96 11.99 -31.17
CA ARG A 17 5.14 12.28 -32.00
C ARG A 17 6.39 11.81 -31.26
N ARG A 18 7.15 10.88 -31.84
CA ARG A 18 8.59 10.74 -31.58
C ARG A 18 9.35 10.92 -32.88
N MET A 19 10.19 11.96 -32.88
CA MET A 19 11.34 12.12 -33.75
C MET A 19 12.21 10.87 -33.65
N VAL A 20 12.59 10.28 -34.78
CA VAL A 20 13.79 9.46 -34.87
C VAL A 20 14.49 9.79 -36.18
N CYS A 21 15.78 9.97 -36.03
CA CYS A 21 16.81 10.38 -36.96
C CYS A 21 16.87 9.53 -38.24
N THR A 22 17.21 10.17 -39.36
CA THR A 22 17.79 9.52 -40.54
C THR A 22 19.18 8.97 -40.23
N PRO A 23 19.52 7.75 -40.66
CA PRO A 23 20.87 7.43 -41.09
C PRO A 23 20.91 7.19 -42.59
N ALA A 24 22.09 7.50 -43.13
CA ALA A 24 22.43 7.58 -44.53
C ALA A 24 22.30 6.25 -45.28
N THR A 25 21.99 6.40 -46.56
CA THR A 25 22.35 5.51 -47.66
C THR A 25 23.81 5.04 -47.58
N GLU A 26 24.03 3.73 -47.54
CA GLU A 26 25.19 3.12 -48.18
C GLU A 26 24.75 1.88 -48.95
N ALA A 27 24.83 2.00 -50.27
CA ALA A 27 24.88 0.90 -51.20
C ALA A 27 26.35 0.54 -51.42
N SER A 28 26.74 -0.70 -51.16
CA SER A 28 27.79 -1.43 -51.91
C SER A 28 28.09 -2.77 -51.22
N GLY A 29 27.93 -3.86 -51.96
CA GLY A 29 28.20 -5.21 -51.47
C GLY A 29 27.79 -6.29 -52.47
N LEU A 30 28.18 -6.13 -53.75
CA LEU A 30 28.15 -7.21 -54.73
C LEU A 30 29.40 -8.08 -54.51
N GLY A 31 29.26 -9.13 -53.69
CA GLY A 31 30.31 -10.11 -53.45
C GLY A 31 29.74 -11.53 -53.38
N GLY A 32 30.02 -12.32 -54.41
CA GLY A 32 30.05 -13.80 -54.43
C GLY A 32 28.90 -14.59 -53.81
N MET A 33 27.81 -14.81 -54.56
CA MET A 33 26.82 -15.83 -54.24
C MET A 33 27.11 -17.11 -55.01
N GLY A 34 27.88 -18.00 -54.37
CA GLY A 34 28.08 -19.39 -54.80
C GLY A 34 27.60 -20.43 -53.79
N ASP A 35 27.00 -20.00 -52.67
CA ASP A 35 26.46 -20.91 -51.67
C ASP A 35 24.96 -21.01 -51.89
N GLY A 36 24.44 -22.20 -52.22
CA GLY A 36 23.02 -22.52 -52.40
C GLY A 36 22.17 -22.35 -51.12
N LYS A 37 22.26 -21.17 -50.49
CA LYS A 37 21.45 -20.77 -49.36
C LYS A 37 20.11 -20.25 -49.87
N PRO A 38 19.01 -20.67 -49.26
CA PRO A 38 17.69 -20.23 -49.68
C PRO A 38 17.54 -18.71 -49.53
N ALA A 39 16.84 -18.11 -50.48
CA ALA A 39 16.63 -16.68 -50.53
C ALA A 39 15.36 -16.32 -49.75
N ILE A 40 15.47 -15.40 -48.79
CA ILE A 40 14.35 -15.04 -47.92
C ILE A 40 13.78 -13.68 -48.30
N VAL A 41 12.46 -13.62 -48.44
CA VAL A 41 11.70 -12.38 -48.62
C VAL A 41 10.84 -12.14 -47.38
N ARG A 42 11.00 -10.97 -46.77
CA ARG A 42 10.18 -10.53 -45.65
C ARG A 42 8.96 -9.76 -46.17
N VAL A 43 7.78 -10.22 -45.77
CA VAL A 43 6.49 -9.58 -46.06
C VAL A 43 6.02 -8.84 -44.83
N LYS A 44 5.70 -7.56 -44.98
CA LYS A 44 5.24 -6.63 -43.93
C LYS A 44 3.88 -6.06 -44.29
N ARG A 45 3.23 -5.49 -43.27
CA ARG A 45 1.92 -4.81 -43.37
C ARG A 45 0.80 -5.73 -43.90
N MET A 46 0.89 -7.04 -43.69
CA MET A 46 -0.20 -7.95 -44.07
C MET A 46 -1.48 -7.66 -43.27
N HIS A 47 -2.63 -7.96 -43.87
CA HIS A 47 -3.89 -7.97 -43.15
C HIS A 47 -3.99 -9.20 -42.25
N LYS A 48 -4.63 -9.09 -41.09
CA LYS A 48 -4.75 -10.19 -40.10
C LYS A 48 -5.52 -11.43 -40.57
N ARG A 49 -6.16 -11.35 -41.75
CA ARG A 49 -6.94 -12.44 -42.37
C ARG A 49 -6.18 -13.19 -43.46
N VAL A 50 -4.98 -12.73 -43.84
CA VAL A 50 -4.14 -13.46 -44.81
C VAL A 50 -3.72 -14.78 -44.21
N THR A 51 -3.98 -15.88 -44.91
CA THR A 51 -3.59 -17.23 -44.48
C THR A 51 -2.24 -17.63 -45.07
N LYS A 52 -1.60 -18.64 -44.47
CA LYS A 52 -0.32 -19.19 -44.95
C LYS A 52 -0.45 -19.74 -46.37
N ALA A 53 -1.58 -20.39 -46.68
CA ALA A 53 -1.89 -20.90 -48.02
C ALA A 53 -1.96 -19.76 -49.05
N GLN A 54 -2.72 -18.69 -48.77
CA GLN A 54 -2.83 -17.56 -49.69
C GLN A 54 -1.49 -16.89 -49.99
N LEU A 55 -0.65 -16.74 -48.97
CA LEU A 55 0.67 -16.14 -49.16
C LEU A 55 1.61 -17.07 -49.93
N ARG A 56 1.52 -18.39 -49.69
CA ARG A 56 2.23 -19.41 -50.46
C ARG A 56 1.79 -19.39 -51.92
N ASP A 57 0.49 -19.45 -52.20
CA ASP A 57 -0.07 -19.41 -53.56
C ASP A 57 0.40 -18.17 -54.33
N LEU A 58 0.43 -17.01 -53.66
CA LEU A 58 0.92 -15.76 -54.26
C LEU A 58 2.42 -15.82 -54.57
N ALA A 59 3.22 -16.40 -53.68
CA ALA A 59 4.66 -16.52 -53.82
C ALA A 59 5.07 -17.56 -54.88
N GLU A 60 4.36 -18.68 -54.96
CA GLU A 60 4.61 -19.78 -55.91
C GLU A 60 4.41 -19.34 -57.37
N LEU A 61 3.68 -18.24 -57.62
CA LEU A 61 3.61 -17.62 -58.95
C LEU A 61 4.94 -17.02 -59.43
N SER A 62 5.96 -16.94 -58.56
CA SER A 62 7.28 -16.39 -58.89
C SER A 62 8.38 -17.46 -58.89
N GLY A 63 8.10 -18.66 -58.37
CA GLY A 63 9.04 -19.78 -58.31
C GLY A 63 8.80 -20.71 -57.10
N PRO A 64 9.55 -21.82 -56.97
CA PRO A 64 9.35 -22.81 -55.89
C PRO A 64 9.56 -22.21 -54.49
N VAL A 65 8.52 -22.31 -53.66
CA VAL A 65 8.54 -21.85 -52.27
C VAL A 65 8.84 -23.02 -51.32
N LEU A 66 9.98 -22.97 -50.65
CA LEU A 66 10.38 -23.95 -49.65
C LEU A 66 9.46 -23.83 -48.43
N ASN A 67 9.40 -22.65 -47.82
CA ASN A 67 8.64 -22.42 -46.60
C ASN A 67 7.99 -21.04 -46.54
N VAL A 68 6.92 -20.97 -45.75
CA VAL A 68 6.26 -19.71 -45.37
C VAL A 68 6.11 -19.70 -43.86
N TYR A 69 6.72 -18.71 -43.22
CA TYR A 69 6.65 -18.47 -41.78
C TYR A 69 5.77 -17.25 -41.55
N MET A 70 4.70 -17.40 -40.77
CA MET A 70 3.78 -16.29 -40.44
C MET A 70 3.88 -15.93 -38.97
N TRP A 71 3.80 -14.63 -38.67
CA TRP A 71 3.64 -14.14 -37.30
C TRP A 71 2.26 -13.51 -37.14
N HIS A 72 1.32 -14.32 -36.68
CA HIS A 72 -0.03 -13.88 -36.36
C HIS A 72 0.02 -12.74 -35.32
N GLY A 73 -0.77 -11.69 -35.56
CA GLY A 73 -0.79 -10.47 -34.73
C GLY A 73 0.19 -9.36 -35.15
N PHE A 74 1.30 -9.68 -35.81
CA PHE A 74 2.29 -8.67 -36.23
C PHE A 74 2.14 -8.20 -37.68
N GLY A 75 1.32 -8.91 -38.48
CA GLY A 75 1.14 -8.60 -39.90
C GLY A 75 2.44 -8.76 -40.69
N GLN A 76 3.25 -9.76 -40.33
CA GLN A 76 4.54 -10.07 -40.94
C GLN A 76 4.62 -11.55 -41.30
N ALA A 77 5.37 -11.85 -42.35
CA ALA A 77 5.75 -13.20 -42.75
C ALA A 77 7.14 -13.20 -43.39
N CYS A 78 7.75 -14.37 -43.47
CA CYS A 78 8.92 -14.64 -44.30
C CYS A 78 8.57 -15.76 -45.28
N VAL A 79 8.93 -15.55 -46.54
CA VAL A 79 8.81 -16.54 -47.61
C VAL A 79 10.21 -16.94 -48.02
N GLU A 80 10.48 -18.24 -48.00
CA GLU A 80 11.77 -18.83 -48.29
C GLU A 80 11.70 -19.48 -49.67
N PHE A 81 12.46 -18.93 -50.62
CA PHE A 81 12.58 -19.43 -51.99
C PHE A 81 13.83 -20.28 -52.14
N GLN A 82 13.77 -21.25 -53.06
CA GLN A 82 14.93 -22.05 -53.44
C GLN A 82 16.02 -21.16 -54.06
N ASP A 83 15.62 -20.29 -55.00
CA ASP A 83 16.53 -19.47 -55.77
C ASP A 83 16.32 -17.97 -55.53
N ARG A 84 17.43 -17.21 -55.63
CA ARG A 84 17.41 -15.75 -55.43
C ARG A 84 16.67 -15.01 -56.55
N GLU A 85 16.68 -15.57 -57.77
CA GLU A 85 15.99 -14.99 -58.91
C GLU A 85 14.47 -14.96 -58.67
N ASP A 86 13.90 -16.07 -58.19
CA ASP A 86 12.48 -16.20 -57.85
C ASP A 86 12.06 -15.25 -56.72
N ALA A 87 12.89 -15.14 -55.68
CA ALA A 87 12.69 -14.17 -54.59
C ALA A 87 12.69 -12.72 -55.12
N GLY A 88 13.58 -12.41 -56.07
CA GLY A 88 13.63 -11.12 -56.75
C GLY A 88 12.37 -10.85 -57.60
N ALA A 89 11.92 -11.86 -58.34
CA ALA A 89 10.69 -11.80 -59.13
C ALA A 89 9.46 -11.57 -58.23
N PHE A 90 9.39 -12.24 -57.07
CA PHE A 90 8.34 -12.04 -56.10
C PHE A 90 8.33 -10.62 -55.51
N ILE A 91 9.52 -10.08 -55.16
CA ILE A 91 9.65 -8.70 -54.68
C ILE A 91 9.17 -7.71 -55.74
N HIS A 92 9.61 -7.88 -56.99
CA HIS A 92 9.23 -7.03 -58.11
C HIS A 92 7.72 -7.06 -58.35
N LYS A 93 7.14 -8.27 -58.44
CA LYS A 93 5.71 -8.50 -58.67
C LYS A 93 4.83 -7.89 -57.58
N CYS A 94 5.24 -7.98 -56.32
CA CYS A 94 4.47 -7.41 -55.21
C CYS A 94 4.65 -5.90 -55.05
N SER A 95 5.65 -5.30 -55.70
CA SER A 95 5.93 -3.85 -55.63
C SER A 95 5.35 -3.08 -56.81
N HIS A 96 5.20 -3.70 -58.00
CA HIS A 96 4.79 -3.00 -59.22
C HIS A 96 3.87 -3.87 -60.11
N PRO A 97 2.53 -3.71 -60.05
CA PRO A 97 1.78 -2.85 -59.13
C PRO A 97 1.73 -3.42 -57.69
N PRO A 98 1.53 -2.57 -56.65
CA PRO A 98 1.47 -3.05 -55.28
C PRO A 98 0.36 -4.08 -55.07
N VAL A 99 0.71 -5.23 -54.49
CA VAL A 99 -0.28 -6.28 -54.20
C VAL A 99 -1.09 -5.90 -52.96
N VAL A 100 -2.41 -5.96 -53.09
CA VAL A 100 -3.35 -5.66 -52.00
C VAL A 100 -4.04 -6.96 -51.57
N LEU A 101 -3.83 -7.36 -50.31
CA LEU A 101 -4.52 -8.49 -49.70
C LEU A 101 -5.49 -7.98 -48.63
N TYR A 102 -6.79 -8.27 -48.79
CA TYR A 102 -7.86 -7.80 -47.91
C TYR A 102 -7.80 -6.28 -47.65
N ASN A 103 -7.76 -5.49 -48.73
CA ASN A 103 -7.71 -4.02 -48.69
C ASN A 103 -6.47 -3.44 -47.97
N LYS A 104 -5.40 -4.22 -47.84
CA LYS A 104 -4.13 -3.76 -47.29
C LYS A 104 -2.99 -4.10 -48.23
N GLU A 105 -2.28 -3.06 -48.66
CA GLU A 105 -1.07 -3.18 -49.46
C GLU A 105 0.03 -3.87 -48.64
N ILE A 106 0.55 -4.98 -49.16
CA ILE A 106 1.68 -5.67 -48.56
C ILE A 106 2.99 -4.99 -48.99
N ARG A 107 3.97 -4.97 -48.09
CA ARG A 107 5.33 -4.52 -48.43
C ARG A 107 6.26 -5.69 -48.37
N VAL A 108 7.04 -5.88 -49.42
CA VAL A 108 8.02 -6.96 -49.52
C VAL A 108 9.41 -6.37 -49.58
N GLU A 109 10.35 -7.00 -48.88
CA GLU A 109 11.76 -6.61 -48.86
C GLU A 109 12.62 -7.87 -48.67
N TRP A 110 13.91 -7.78 -48.97
CA TRP A 110 14.84 -8.85 -48.65
C TRP A 110 14.86 -9.12 -47.14
N GLY A 111 14.81 -10.39 -46.76
CA GLY A 111 14.89 -10.85 -45.38
C GLY A 111 16.24 -11.52 -45.07
N GLU A 112 16.53 -11.66 -43.78
CA GLU A 112 17.68 -12.44 -43.30
C GLU A 112 17.26 -13.90 -43.04
N PRO A 113 18.20 -14.86 -43.11
CA PRO A 113 18.00 -16.23 -42.64
C PRO A 113 17.34 -16.27 -41.27
N MET A 114 16.23 -17.01 -41.17
CA MET A 114 15.54 -17.21 -39.91
C MET A 114 16.43 -17.95 -38.93
N ARG A 115 16.54 -17.44 -37.70
CA ARG A 115 17.27 -18.15 -36.64
C ARG A 115 16.46 -19.37 -36.19
N MET A 116 17.12 -20.46 -35.79
CA MET A 116 16.46 -21.71 -35.36
C MET A 116 15.42 -21.51 -34.24
N ASP A 117 15.64 -20.55 -33.34
CA ASP A 117 14.70 -20.14 -32.28
C ASP A 117 13.46 -19.41 -32.82
N GLN A 118 13.54 -18.83 -34.01
CA GLN A 118 12.42 -18.20 -34.72
C GLN A 118 11.62 -19.22 -35.56
N VAL A 119 12.28 -20.26 -36.05
CA VAL A 119 11.67 -21.38 -36.79
C VAL A 119 10.87 -22.29 -35.84
N HIS A 120 11.34 -22.49 -34.61
CA HIS A 120 10.66 -23.28 -33.57
C HIS A 120 9.53 -22.56 -32.81
N LYS A 121 8.89 -21.54 -33.40
CA LYS A 121 7.57 -21.13 -32.88
C LYS A 121 6.59 -22.26 -33.20
N ALA A 122 6.37 -23.08 -32.17
CA ALA A 122 5.68 -24.35 -32.16
C ALA A 122 4.41 -24.34 -33.03
N ASP A 123 4.13 -25.51 -33.61
CA ASP A 123 2.86 -25.83 -34.23
C ASP A 123 1.71 -25.21 -33.42
N GLU A 124 1.04 -24.21 -34.00
CA GLU A 124 -0.04 -23.47 -33.34
C GLU A 124 -1.24 -24.38 -33.02
N THR A 125 -1.26 -25.59 -33.58
CA THR A 125 -2.25 -26.64 -33.27
C THR A 125 -1.81 -27.57 -32.13
N SER A 126 -0.55 -27.48 -31.67
CA SER A 126 -0.08 -28.27 -30.54
C SER A 126 -0.81 -27.85 -29.25
N PRO A 127 -1.27 -28.82 -28.42
CA PRO A 127 -1.94 -28.51 -27.15
C PRO A 127 -1.12 -27.60 -26.22
N GLU A 128 0.21 -27.80 -26.20
CA GLU A 128 1.15 -27.03 -25.39
C GLU A 128 1.22 -25.55 -25.80
N TRP A 129 1.19 -25.27 -27.10
CA TRP A 129 1.15 -23.89 -27.59
C TRP A 129 -0.18 -23.21 -27.28
N ILE A 130 -1.29 -23.93 -27.48
CA ILE A 130 -2.64 -23.43 -27.18
C ILE A 130 -2.77 -23.08 -25.70
N GLU A 131 -2.33 -23.97 -24.80
CA GLU A 131 -2.36 -23.74 -23.35
C GLU A 131 -1.52 -22.50 -22.97
N LYS A 132 -0.30 -22.40 -23.52
CA LYS A 132 0.59 -21.25 -23.28
C LYS A 132 -0.03 -19.93 -23.76
N GLU A 133 -0.67 -19.93 -24.93
CA GLU A 133 -1.28 -18.74 -25.53
C GLU A 133 -2.57 -18.32 -24.80
N VAL A 134 -3.39 -19.28 -24.35
CA VAL A 134 -4.54 -19.02 -23.47
C VAL A 134 -4.08 -18.40 -22.15
N ALA A 135 -3.05 -18.97 -21.51
CA ALA A 135 -2.49 -18.43 -20.27
C ALA A 135 -1.93 -17.00 -20.47
N ARG A 136 -1.30 -16.72 -21.62
CA ARG A 136 -0.87 -15.36 -22.00
C ARG A 136 -2.06 -14.41 -22.11
N CYS A 137 -3.11 -14.80 -22.82
CA CYS A 137 -4.30 -13.97 -23.02
C CYS A 137 -5.04 -13.66 -21.70
N VAL A 138 -5.18 -14.65 -20.80
CA VAL A 138 -5.80 -14.44 -19.48
C VAL A 138 -4.98 -13.46 -18.64
N ARG A 139 -3.65 -13.61 -18.60
CA ARG A 139 -2.76 -12.66 -17.91
C ARG A 139 -2.89 -11.25 -18.47
N ASP A 140 -2.94 -11.10 -19.80
CA ASP A 140 -3.12 -9.80 -20.45
C ASP A 140 -4.48 -9.17 -20.10
N MET A 141 -5.55 -9.97 -20.02
CA MET A 141 -6.87 -9.49 -19.60
C MET A 141 -6.87 -9.02 -18.14
N LEU A 142 -6.32 -9.81 -17.22
CA LEU A 142 -6.21 -9.44 -15.81
C LEU A 142 -5.43 -8.13 -15.64
N LYS A 143 -4.28 -8.02 -16.33
CA LYS A 143 -3.47 -6.81 -16.31
C LYS A 143 -4.22 -5.57 -16.81
N ARG A 144 -5.09 -5.71 -17.83
CA ARG A 144 -5.93 -4.59 -18.30
C ARG A 144 -6.97 -4.18 -17.27
N VAL A 145 -7.64 -5.15 -16.63
CA VAL A 145 -8.61 -4.86 -15.56
C VAL A 145 -7.94 -4.16 -14.38
N GLU A 146 -6.75 -4.60 -13.97
CA GLU A 146 -5.98 -3.95 -12.90
C GLU A 146 -5.63 -2.49 -13.26
N VAL A 147 -5.20 -2.24 -14.50
CA VAL A 147 -4.90 -0.88 -14.99
C VAL A 147 -6.16 -0.01 -15.01
N ASP A 148 -7.29 -0.53 -15.50
CA ASP A 148 -8.55 0.22 -15.56
C ASP A 148 -9.07 0.59 -14.16
N VAL A 149 -9.02 -0.34 -13.20
CA VAL A 149 -9.40 -0.07 -11.80
C VAL A 149 -8.48 0.97 -11.18
N ALA A 150 -7.16 0.85 -11.40
CA ALA A 150 -6.19 1.84 -10.92
C ALA A 150 -6.45 3.23 -11.51
N GLU A 151 -6.78 3.32 -12.80
CA GLU A 151 -7.11 4.58 -13.48
C GLU A 151 -8.42 5.19 -12.97
N GLN A 152 -9.46 4.39 -12.75
CA GLN A 152 -10.72 4.85 -12.15
C GLN A 152 -10.50 5.40 -10.73
N HIS A 153 -9.71 4.71 -9.89
CA HIS A 153 -9.36 5.18 -8.56
C HIS A 153 -8.50 6.46 -8.60
N ALA A 154 -7.59 6.59 -9.58
CA ALA A 154 -6.81 7.80 -9.79
C ALA A 154 -7.69 8.97 -10.26
N LYS A 155 -8.68 8.71 -11.12
CA LYS A 155 -9.65 9.70 -11.60
C LYS A 155 -10.56 10.19 -10.46
N ALA A 156 -11.10 9.28 -9.64
CA ALA A 156 -11.91 9.63 -8.48
C ALA A 156 -11.13 10.52 -7.49
N ARG A 157 -9.86 10.19 -7.22
CA ARG A 157 -8.97 11.01 -6.38
C ARG A 157 -8.71 12.40 -6.97
N ARG A 158 -8.48 12.50 -8.29
CA ARG A 158 -8.29 13.79 -8.99
C ARG A 158 -9.54 14.66 -8.89
N ASN A 159 -10.72 14.09 -9.12
CA ASN A 159 -11.99 14.83 -9.04
C ASN A 159 -12.24 15.35 -7.62
N LEU A 160 -12.02 14.51 -6.60
CA LEU A 160 -12.14 14.91 -5.20
C LEU A 160 -11.14 16.02 -4.82
N HIS A 161 -9.90 15.91 -5.30
CA HIS A 161 -8.88 16.95 -5.08
C HIS A 161 -9.25 18.28 -5.75
N ALA A 162 -9.79 18.23 -6.97
CA ALA A 162 -10.25 19.42 -7.69
C ALA A 162 -11.41 20.10 -6.95
N ASP A 163 -12.37 19.33 -6.45
CA ASP A 163 -13.50 19.84 -5.68
C ASP A 163 -13.03 20.51 -4.37
N LEU A 164 -12.11 19.87 -3.65
CA LEU A 164 -11.46 20.42 -2.46
C LEU A 164 -10.71 21.74 -2.73
N MET A 165 -9.95 21.80 -3.82
CA MET A 165 -9.24 23.02 -4.21
C MET A 165 -10.22 24.14 -4.58
N SER A 166 -11.34 23.80 -5.23
CA SER A 166 -12.38 24.78 -5.59
C SER A 166 -13.05 25.37 -4.33
N THR A 167 -13.39 24.52 -3.36
CA THR A 167 -13.97 24.94 -2.08
C THR A 167 -12.97 25.79 -1.28
N ARG A 168 -11.68 25.42 -1.30
CA ARG A 168 -10.61 26.21 -0.66
C ARG A 168 -10.40 27.58 -1.32
N ILE A 169 -10.44 27.67 -2.65
CA ILE A 169 -10.31 28.96 -3.34
C ILE A 169 -11.45 29.89 -2.94
N LYS A 170 -12.67 29.34 -2.79
CA LYS A 170 -13.81 30.10 -2.27
C LYS A 170 -13.57 30.57 -0.83
N GLU A 171 -13.20 29.65 0.06
CA GLU A 171 -13.02 29.98 1.48
C GLU A 171 -11.81 30.87 1.78
N SER A 172 -10.70 30.72 1.05
CA SER A 172 -9.51 31.56 1.19
C SER A 172 -9.77 32.98 0.68
N LYS A 173 -10.59 33.13 -0.38
CA LYS A 173 -11.08 34.44 -0.82
C LYS A 173 -12.01 35.07 0.22
N GLU A 174 -12.85 34.28 0.88
CA GLU A 174 -13.81 34.77 1.86
C GLU A 174 -13.18 35.14 3.21
N LYS A 175 -12.11 34.45 3.64
CA LYS A 175 -11.54 34.60 5.00
C LYS A 175 -10.16 35.25 5.06
N GLY A 176 -9.49 35.51 3.93
CA GLY A 176 -8.18 36.17 3.90
C GLY A 176 -7.02 35.39 4.55
N VAL A 177 -7.25 34.16 5.01
CA VAL A 177 -6.22 33.36 5.69
C VAL A 177 -5.34 32.67 4.63
N ARG A 178 -4.11 33.17 4.45
CA ARG A 178 -3.04 32.43 3.77
C ARG A 178 -2.53 31.37 4.75
N SER A 179 -2.86 30.11 4.53
CA SER A 179 -2.25 29.01 5.29
C SER A 179 -0.94 28.60 4.63
N ASP A 180 0.16 28.77 5.36
CA ASP A 180 1.52 28.38 4.95
C ASP A 180 1.76 26.86 4.99
N ILE A 181 0.73 26.06 5.24
CA ILE A 181 0.82 24.61 5.47
C ILE A 181 0.51 23.81 4.20
N CYS A 182 1.29 22.75 3.96
CA CYS A 182 1.08 21.83 2.85
C CYS A 182 0.00 20.79 3.15
N TRP A 183 -1.21 21.06 2.70
CA TRP A 183 -2.33 20.13 2.86
C TRP A 183 -2.15 18.76 2.20
N GLU A 184 -1.36 18.70 1.12
CA GLU A 184 -1.05 17.42 0.46
C GLU A 184 -0.18 16.54 1.34
N TYR A 185 0.75 17.15 2.08
CA TYR A 185 1.56 16.49 3.11
C TYR A 185 0.68 16.02 4.28
N VAL A 186 -0.25 16.85 4.76
CA VAL A 186 -1.15 16.53 5.87
C VAL A 186 -2.12 15.38 5.51
N VAL A 187 -2.83 15.49 4.39
CA VAL A 187 -3.86 14.52 3.97
C VAL A 187 -3.27 13.13 3.70
N THR A 188 -2.05 13.07 3.18
CA THR A 188 -1.36 11.81 2.91
C THR A 188 -0.66 11.22 4.14
N GLY A 189 -0.69 11.92 5.27
CA GLY A 189 0.03 11.51 6.49
C GLY A 189 1.55 11.52 6.30
N GLY A 190 2.09 12.59 5.71
CA GLY A 190 3.52 12.85 5.58
C GLY A 190 4.12 12.66 4.17
N LYS A 191 3.31 12.67 3.09
CA LYS A 191 3.80 12.56 1.70
C LYS A 191 3.34 13.72 0.82
N CYS A 192 4.26 14.61 0.48
CA CYS A 192 4.01 15.63 -0.55
C CYS A 192 4.67 15.25 -1.87
N TYR A 193 3.90 15.20 -2.96
CA TYR A 193 4.42 14.89 -4.30
C TYR A 193 5.27 16.03 -4.91
N ARG A 194 5.22 17.22 -4.32
CA ARG A 194 6.08 18.36 -4.70
C ARG A 194 7.46 18.28 -4.05
N GLY A 195 7.66 17.35 -3.11
CA GLY A 195 8.92 17.20 -2.38
C GLY A 195 9.41 18.50 -1.77
N ASP A 196 10.72 18.70 -1.73
CA ASP A 196 11.35 19.88 -1.12
C ASP A 196 11.08 21.19 -1.87
N THR A 197 10.53 21.11 -3.09
CA THR A 197 10.13 22.29 -3.87
C THR A 197 8.75 22.83 -3.47
N CYS A 198 8.09 22.19 -2.51
CA CYS A 198 6.81 22.67 -2.00
C CYS A 198 7.01 23.99 -1.25
N ARG A 199 6.43 25.08 -1.77
CA ARG A 199 6.43 26.40 -1.11
C ARG A 199 5.64 26.46 0.22
N TYR A 200 4.98 25.37 0.60
CA TYR A 200 4.18 25.27 1.81
C TYR A 200 4.91 24.39 2.81
N ALA A 201 4.90 24.78 4.09
CA ALA A 201 5.53 24.05 5.19
C ALA A 201 5.04 22.59 5.25
N HIS A 202 5.99 21.66 5.31
CA HIS A 202 5.80 20.24 5.54
C HIS A 202 5.88 19.90 7.03
N GLU A 203 5.26 20.74 7.85
CA GLU A 203 5.06 20.42 9.25
C GLU A 203 3.78 19.59 9.36
N MET A 204 3.88 18.45 10.03
CA MET A 204 2.69 17.74 10.49
C MET A 204 2.02 18.66 11.51
N VAL A 205 0.99 19.37 11.06
CA VAL A 205 0.15 20.14 11.98
C VAL A 205 -0.56 19.15 12.89
N PRO A 206 -0.61 19.40 14.21
CA PRO A 206 -1.54 18.74 15.09
C PRO A 206 -2.92 18.63 14.42
N ILE A 207 -3.55 17.46 14.49
CA ILE A 207 -4.90 17.28 13.96
C ILE A 207 -5.91 18.29 14.56
N SER A 208 -5.62 18.81 15.76
CA SER A 208 -6.32 19.93 16.39
C SER A 208 -6.31 21.19 15.50
N ASP A 209 -5.20 21.47 14.82
CA ASP A 209 -5.04 22.59 13.88
C ASP A 209 -5.66 22.33 12.51
N ILE A 210 -5.99 21.07 12.21
CA ILE A 210 -6.78 20.74 11.02
C ILE A 210 -8.24 21.13 11.28
N PRO A 211 -8.86 22.01 10.46
CA PRO A 211 -10.26 22.36 10.65
C PRO A 211 -11.13 21.10 10.67
N PRO A 212 -12.14 20.99 11.55
CA PRO A 212 -12.93 19.76 11.74
C PRO A 212 -13.47 19.15 10.43
N LYS A 213 -13.85 20.02 9.48
CA LYS A 213 -14.30 19.66 8.12
C LYS A 213 -13.19 19.18 7.17
N PHE A 214 -11.96 18.97 7.63
CA PHE A 214 -10.91 18.34 6.85
C PHE A 214 -10.30 17.13 7.57
N ARG A 215 -10.69 16.86 8.81
CA ARG A 215 -10.20 15.70 9.58
C ARG A 215 -10.73 14.36 9.06
N TRP A 216 -11.82 14.36 8.28
CA TRP A 216 -12.37 13.16 7.63
C TRP A 216 -11.54 12.67 6.43
N TYR A 217 -10.53 13.43 5.99
CA TYR A 217 -9.59 12.99 4.97
C TYR A 217 -8.42 12.16 5.53
N VAL A 218 -8.30 12.05 6.85
CA VAL A 218 -7.41 11.06 7.48
C VAL A 218 -8.00 9.69 7.17
N GLN A 219 -7.20 8.82 6.53
CA GLN A 219 -7.63 7.52 5.98
C GLN A 219 -8.66 6.79 6.85
N LYS A 220 -9.67 6.21 6.20
CA LYS A 220 -10.56 5.18 6.80
C LYS A 220 -9.70 4.16 7.52
N ASP A 221 -10.19 3.71 8.68
CA ASP A 221 -9.48 2.72 9.47
C ASP A 221 -9.19 1.50 8.60
N THR A 222 -7.91 1.19 8.39
CA THR A 222 -7.51 0.07 7.52
C THR A 222 -7.60 -1.27 8.26
N TYR A 223 -8.05 -1.27 9.51
CA TYR A 223 -8.12 -2.47 10.32
C TYR A 223 -9.44 -3.23 10.08
N PRO A 224 -9.42 -4.58 10.11
CA PRO A 224 -10.62 -5.38 9.96
C PRO A 224 -11.68 -5.00 11.00
N GLU A 225 -12.96 -4.95 10.60
CA GLU A 225 -14.07 -4.43 11.41
C GLU A 225 -14.37 -5.20 12.71
N SER A 226 -13.70 -6.32 12.94
CA SER A 226 -14.00 -7.21 14.05
C SER A 226 -12.77 -8.03 14.43
N ARG A 227 -12.10 -7.65 15.51
CA ARG A 227 -11.44 -8.65 16.37
C ARG A 227 -12.49 -9.02 17.41
N GLU A 228 -13.02 -10.24 17.36
CA GLU A 228 -13.78 -10.78 18.49
C GLU A 228 -12.92 -10.67 19.76
N LEU A 229 -13.56 -10.43 20.91
CA LEU A 229 -12.85 -10.39 22.19
C LEU A 229 -12.22 -11.75 22.42
N SER A 230 -10.91 -11.86 22.28
CA SER A 230 -10.21 -13.08 22.68
C SER A 230 -10.33 -13.23 24.21
N PRO A 231 -10.53 -14.46 24.72
CA PRO A 231 -10.53 -14.72 26.16
C PRO A 231 -9.25 -14.19 26.85
N ASP A 232 -8.11 -14.27 26.15
CA ASP A 232 -6.84 -13.73 26.65
C ASP A 232 -6.87 -12.21 26.83
N LYS A 233 -7.57 -11.48 25.95
CA LYS A 233 -7.73 -10.03 26.08
C LYS A 233 -8.63 -9.66 27.26
N ALA A 234 -9.66 -10.47 27.53
CA ALA A 234 -10.46 -10.31 28.75
C ALA A 234 -9.59 -10.48 30.00
N ARG A 235 -8.74 -11.52 30.04
CA ARG A 235 -7.79 -11.74 31.15
C ARG A 235 -6.81 -10.56 31.33
N ILE A 236 -6.23 -10.04 30.25
CA ILE A 236 -5.35 -8.86 30.31
C ILE A 236 -6.11 -7.66 30.91
N ASN A 237 -7.35 -7.44 30.48
CA ASN A 237 -8.17 -6.36 30.98
C ASN A 237 -8.47 -6.53 32.48
N ASP A 238 -8.87 -7.72 32.93
CA ASP A 238 -9.15 -8.00 34.34
C ASP A 238 -7.92 -7.73 35.24
N GLU A 239 -6.75 -8.18 34.79
CA GLU A 239 -5.47 -7.99 35.48
C GLU A 239 -5.06 -6.53 35.51
N LEU A 240 -5.17 -5.85 34.36
CA LEU A 240 -4.93 -4.41 34.24
C LEU A 240 -5.80 -3.61 35.21
N PHE A 241 -7.09 -3.94 35.32
CA PHE A 241 -8.02 -3.19 36.16
C PHE A 241 -7.82 -3.50 37.63
N THR A 242 -7.46 -4.73 37.97
CA THR A 242 -7.08 -5.12 39.33
C THR A 242 -5.86 -4.33 39.80
N LEU A 243 -4.83 -4.20 38.94
CA LEU A 243 -3.65 -3.39 39.23
C LEU A 243 -4.01 -1.89 39.28
N ALA A 244 -4.80 -1.40 38.31
CA ALA A 244 -5.19 0.00 38.23
C ALA A 244 -6.16 0.43 39.34
N ALA A 245 -6.84 -0.49 40.02
CA ALA A 245 -7.65 -0.18 41.19
C ALA A 245 -6.80 0.18 42.43
N ARG A 246 -5.49 0.00 42.37
CA ARG A 246 -4.57 0.23 43.50
C ARG A 246 -3.79 1.53 43.39
N VAL A 247 -3.82 2.16 42.22
CA VAL A 247 -3.23 3.49 42.04
C VAL A 247 -4.19 4.56 42.55
N TYR A 248 -3.64 5.62 43.14
CA TYR A 248 -4.45 6.70 43.72
C TYR A 248 -5.09 7.57 42.63
N ASN A 249 -4.35 7.86 41.57
CA ASN A 249 -4.82 8.71 40.49
C ASN A 249 -5.83 7.95 39.60
N PRO A 250 -7.10 8.39 39.53
CA PRO A 250 -8.13 7.68 38.76
C PRO A 250 -8.01 7.93 37.25
N ARG A 251 -7.24 8.93 36.82
CA ARG A 251 -7.14 9.33 35.42
C ARG A 251 -6.50 8.24 34.56
N CYS A 252 -7.12 7.99 33.42
CA CYS A 252 -6.76 6.95 32.48
C CYS A 252 -6.53 7.53 31.09
N LEU A 253 -5.45 7.13 30.44
CA LEU A 253 -5.24 7.32 29.00
C LEU A 253 -5.39 5.96 28.31
N VAL A 254 -6.39 5.80 27.46
CA VAL A 254 -6.75 4.50 26.87
C VAL A 254 -6.82 4.62 25.35
N LEU A 255 -6.00 3.86 24.64
CA LEU A 255 -6.14 3.66 23.20
C LEU A 255 -7.19 2.55 22.99
N ASP A 256 -8.38 2.93 22.52
CA ASP A 256 -9.50 2.01 22.29
C ASP A 256 -10.12 2.21 20.90
N GLY A 257 -10.78 1.16 20.41
CA GLY A 257 -11.51 1.19 19.16
C GLY A 257 -12.94 1.74 19.29
N LYS A 258 -13.66 1.79 18.16
CA LYS A 258 -15.04 2.32 18.07
C LYS A 258 -16.04 1.74 19.10
N LYS A 259 -15.82 0.51 19.57
CA LYS A 259 -16.72 -0.17 20.52
C LYS A 259 -16.49 0.23 21.99
N CYS A 260 -15.39 0.92 22.30
CA CYS A 260 -15.01 1.31 23.67
C CYS A 260 -14.97 0.10 24.63
N ASN A 261 -14.45 -1.05 24.18
CA ASN A 261 -14.53 -2.28 24.98
C ASN A 261 -13.69 -2.17 26.26
N SER A 262 -12.48 -1.61 26.16
CA SER A 262 -11.58 -1.42 27.30
C SER A 262 -12.13 -0.34 28.24
N VAL A 263 -12.70 0.73 27.70
CA VAL A 263 -13.36 1.79 28.51
C VAL A 263 -14.57 1.25 29.27
N ARG A 264 -15.44 0.47 28.61
CA ARG A 264 -16.61 -0.14 29.27
C ARG A 264 -16.18 -1.04 30.41
N ALA A 265 -15.15 -1.84 30.19
CA ALA A 265 -14.64 -2.75 31.20
C ALA A 265 -13.98 -1.99 32.38
N LEU A 266 -13.29 -0.88 32.12
CA LEU A 266 -12.80 0.04 33.16
C LEU A 266 -13.93 0.64 34.01
N LEU A 267 -15.01 1.09 33.38
CA LEU A 267 -16.15 1.68 34.09
C LEU A 267 -16.98 0.65 34.86
N ALA A 268 -16.96 -0.62 34.42
CA ALA A 268 -17.62 -1.71 35.12
C ALA A 268 -16.87 -2.15 36.39
N CYS A 269 -15.60 -1.75 36.54
CA CYS A 269 -14.78 -2.07 37.69
C CYS A 269 -15.28 -1.31 38.93
N THR A 270 -15.94 -2.01 39.85
CA THR A 270 -16.56 -1.40 41.04
C THR A 270 -15.55 -0.98 42.12
N THR A 271 -14.32 -1.50 42.06
CA THR A 271 -13.28 -1.20 43.06
C THR A 271 -12.69 0.20 42.93
N HIS A 272 -12.82 0.83 41.75
CA HIS A 272 -12.34 2.19 41.51
C HIS A 272 -13.44 2.99 40.85
N HIS A 273 -14.04 3.93 41.59
CA HIS A 273 -15.09 4.80 41.06
C HIS A 273 -14.50 5.81 40.08
N ARG A 274 -14.33 5.39 38.82
CA ARG A 274 -13.97 6.26 37.71
C ARG A 274 -15.21 6.88 37.10
N SER A 275 -15.16 8.18 36.91
CA SER A 275 -16.13 8.91 36.10
C SER A 275 -15.72 8.88 34.62
N PRO A 276 -16.66 9.10 33.69
CA PRO A 276 -16.32 9.31 32.28
C PRO A 276 -15.27 10.40 32.04
N GLY A 277 -15.20 11.42 32.90
CA GLY A 277 -14.21 12.50 32.81
C GLY A 277 -12.78 12.05 33.11
N ASP A 278 -12.61 10.96 33.86
CA ASP A 278 -11.30 10.43 34.22
C ASP A 278 -10.63 9.69 33.07
N ILE A 279 -11.40 9.24 32.07
CA ILE A 279 -10.90 8.40 30.98
C ILE A 279 -10.80 9.23 29.72
N VAL A 280 -9.59 9.30 29.14
CA VAL A 280 -9.34 9.93 27.86
C VAL A 280 -9.05 8.89 26.79
N VAL A 281 -9.72 9.02 25.64
CA VAL A 281 -9.51 8.14 24.49
C VAL A 281 -9.09 8.95 23.26
N PRO A 282 -7.79 9.03 22.96
CA PRO A 282 -7.32 9.59 21.69
C PRO A 282 -7.64 8.62 20.56
N ASN A 283 -8.31 9.10 19.52
CA ASN A 283 -8.54 8.33 18.31
C ASN A 283 -8.38 9.21 17.05
N ASN A 284 -7.47 8.81 16.17
CA ASN A 284 -7.19 9.52 14.91
C ASN A 284 -8.13 9.12 13.77
N CYS A 285 -8.84 8.00 13.89
CA CYS A 285 -9.89 7.61 12.95
C CYS A 285 -11.14 8.43 13.25
N THR A 286 -11.49 9.35 12.35
CA THR A 286 -12.64 10.26 12.51
C THR A 286 -13.95 9.51 12.74
N GLU A 287 -14.16 8.38 12.07
CA GLU A 287 -15.36 7.55 12.25
C GLU A 287 -15.40 6.94 13.66
N ALA A 288 -14.30 6.31 14.10
CA ALA A 288 -14.21 5.74 15.43
C ALA A 288 -14.34 6.81 16.52
N TYR A 289 -13.66 7.95 16.38
CA TYR A 289 -13.81 9.10 17.27
C TYR A 289 -15.27 9.55 17.39
N GLY A 290 -15.98 9.69 16.26
CA GLY A 290 -17.40 10.07 16.26
C GLY A 290 -18.27 9.11 17.08
N VAL A 291 -18.05 7.80 16.91
CA VAL A 291 -18.76 6.75 17.66
C VAL A 291 -18.38 6.80 19.15
N ILE A 292 -17.09 6.86 19.47
CA ILE A 292 -16.59 6.92 20.86
C ILE A 292 -17.20 8.12 21.58
N ARG A 293 -17.17 9.31 20.96
CA ARG A 293 -17.75 10.54 21.52
C ARG A 293 -19.23 10.42 21.81
N GLN A 294 -20.00 9.78 20.91
CA GLN A 294 -21.44 9.57 21.09
C GLN A 294 -21.77 8.65 22.27
N THR A 295 -20.85 7.78 22.70
CA THR A 295 -21.10 6.90 23.84
C THR A 295 -21.23 7.63 25.18
N GLY A 296 -20.60 8.81 25.31
CA GLY A 296 -20.55 9.54 26.58
C GLY A 296 -19.81 8.82 27.71
N LEU A 297 -19.09 7.74 27.42
CA LEU A 297 -18.38 6.91 28.42
C LEU A 297 -16.99 7.45 28.77
N CYS A 298 -16.45 8.35 27.97
CA CYS A 298 -15.10 8.89 28.15
C CYS A 298 -14.97 10.28 27.50
N THR A 299 -13.88 10.97 27.83
CA THR A 299 -13.42 12.13 27.09
C THR A 299 -12.73 11.69 25.80
N ALA A 300 -13.48 11.68 24.70
CA ALA A 300 -12.94 11.39 23.38
C ALA A 300 -12.06 12.55 22.88
N TYR A 301 -10.83 12.25 22.46
CA TYR A 301 -9.93 13.23 21.84
C TYR A 301 -9.72 12.86 20.37
N HIS A 302 -9.99 13.80 19.46
CA HIS A 302 -9.83 13.55 18.02
C HIS A 302 -8.37 13.73 17.62
N GLY A 303 -7.57 12.68 17.78
CA GLY A 303 -6.18 12.67 17.34
C GLY A 303 -5.36 11.48 17.78
N SER A 304 -4.06 11.52 17.46
CA SER A 304 -3.12 10.50 17.89
C SER A 304 -2.82 10.61 19.40
N VAL A 305 -2.26 9.55 19.98
CA VAL A 305 -1.73 9.59 21.36
C VAL A 305 -0.71 10.72 21.48
N ARG A 306 0.27 10.80 20.56
CA ARG A 306 1.24 11.90 20.49
C ARG A 306 0.60 13.28 20.54
N ALA A 307 -0.38 13.55 19.67
CA ALA A 307 -1.05 14.85 19.60
C ALA A 307 -1.74 15.19 20.93
N PHE A 308 -2.42 14.21 21.55
CA PHE A 308 -3.02 14.41 22.85
C PHE A 308 -1.97 14.77 23.93
N LEU A 309 -0.87 14.03 23.97
CA LEU A 309 0.20 14.24 24.94
C LEU A 309 0.88 15.61 24.76
N ASP A 310 1.06 16.07 23.53
CA ASP A 310 1.63 17.39 23.23
C ASP A 310 0.67 18.53 23.58
N ASP A 311 -0.64 18.34 23.38
CA ASP A 311 -1.68 19.33 23.73
C ASP A 311 -1.91 19.44 25.26
N HIS A 312 -1.57 18.39 26.03
CA HIS A 312 -1.87 18.28 27.47
C HIS A 312 -0.62 17.93 28.31
N PRO A 313 0.49 18.69 28.23
CA PRO A 313 1.79 18.32 28.81
C PRO A 313 1.81 18.24 30.35
N THR A 314 0.78 18.74 31.03
CA THR A 314 0.65 18.73 32.49
C THR A 314 -0.19 17.59 33.04
N ASP A 315 -0.88 16.84 32.17
CA ASP A 315 -1.71 15.74 32.62
C ASP A 315 -0.86 14.61 33.23
N ARG A 316 -1.46 13.91 34.20
CA ARG A 316 -0.86 12.77 34.90
C ARG A 316 -1.89 11.67 34.99
N PHE A 317 -1.48 10.44 34.68
CA PHE A 317 -2.35 9.28 34.60
C PHE A 317 -1.91 8.21 35.59
N GLY A 318 -2.86 7.66 36.33
CA GLY A 318 -2.65 6.45 37.13
C GLY A 318 -2.74 5.18 36.28
N LEU A 319 -3.39 5.23 35.11
CA LEU A 319 -3.45 4.15 34.15
C LEU A 319 -3.18 4.66 32.73
N VAL A 320 -2.28 3.98 32.02
CA VAL A 320 -2.03 4.19 30.60
C VAL A 320 -2.15 2.85 29.89
N TYR A 321 -3.16 2.69 29.02
CA TYR A 321 -3.38 1.48 28.25
C TYR A 321 -3.28 1.77 26.75
N LEU A 322 -2.19 1.33 26.13
CA LEU A 322 -1.88 1.57 24.73
C LEU A 322 -2.02 0.28 23.92
N ASP A 323 -3.23 0.03 23.41
CA ASP A 323 -3.56 -1.15 22.61
C ASP A 323 -3.19 -0.96 21.13
N TYR A 324 -1.90 -1.05 20.80
CA TYR A 324 -1.45 -0.89 19.42
C TYR A 324 -1.71 -2.15 18.60
N CYS A 325 -2.40 -1.97 17.48
CA CYS A 325 -2.58 -2.98 16.44
C CYS A 325 -1.37 -3.10 15.47
N CYS A 326 -0.21 -2.58 15.85
CA CYS A 326 0.99 -2.55 15.03
C CYS A 326 2.23 -3.01 15.80
N ARG A 327 3.37 -3.13 15.12
CA ARG A 327 4.65 -3.57 15.70
C ARG A 327 5.30 -2.41 16.45
N LEU A 328 6.23 -2.71 17.36
CA LEU A 328 6.97 -1.69 18.11
C LEU A 328 7.71 -0.70 17.19
N SER A 329 8.30 -1.23 16.11
CA SER A 329 9.06 -0.49 15.11
C SER A 329 8.18 0.23 14.07
N SER A 330 6.85 0.00 14.08
CA SER A 330 5.93 0.64 13.15
C SER A 330 6.00 2.15 13.28
N GLY A 331 5.95 2.83 12.13
CA GLY A 331 5.99 4.29 12.11
C GLY A 331 7.29 4.90 12.62
N ARG A 332 8.43 4.19 12.68
CA ARG A 332 9.72 4.77 13.11
C ARG A 332 10.10 6.07 12.36
N PHE A 333 9.60 6.25 11.14
CA PHE A 333 9.78 7.46 10.31
C PHE A 333 8.52 8.34 10.22
N ARG A 334 7.44 7.99 10.92
CA ARG A 334 6.19 8.75 10.97
C ARG A 334 5.96 9.24 12.39
N VAL A 335 5.82 10.56 12.56
CA VAL A 335 5.65 11.17 13.89
C VAL A 335 4.37 10.67 14.56
N GLU A 336 3.31 10.45 13.78
CA GLU A 336 2.05 9.91 14.27
C GLU A 336 1.97 8.40 14.02
N LYS A 337 1.55 7.64 15.05
CA LYS A 337 1.45 6.16 15.08
C LYS A 337 2.79 5.42 15.28
N SER A 338 3.75 6.04 15.96
CA SER A 338 4.96 5.34 16.41
C SER A 338 4.80 4.96 17.89
N PRO A 339 4.66 3.67 18.25
CA PRO A 339 4.63 3.26 19.66
C PRO A 339 5.85 3.73 20.44
N ILE A 340 7.04 3.72 19.83
CA ILE A 340 8.27 4.24 20.45
C ILE A 340 8.20 5.77 20.62
N GLY A 341 7.66 6.48 19.64
CA GLY A 341 7.46 7.93 19.70
C GLY A 341 6.52 8.33 20.83
N ASP A 342 5.34 7.72 20.88
CA ASP A 342 4.34 7.90 21.94
C ASP A 342 4.96 7.56 23.31
N LEU A 343 5.62 6.39 23.39
CA LEU A 343 6.62 5.94 24.37
C LEU A 343 7.40 7.09 24.99
N ARG A 344 8.31 7.61 24.16
CA ARG A 344 9.27 8.63 24.56
C ARG A 344 8.58 9.88 25.10
N THR A 345 7.52 10.34 24.45
CA THR A 345 6.87 11.58 24.87
C THR A 345 6.04 11.44 26.13
N LEU A 346 5.38 10.29 26.32
CA LEU A 346 4.66 9.98 27.55
C LEU A 346 5.58 10.20 28.76
N PHE A 347 6.79 9.63 28.70
CA PHE A 347 7.78 9.80 29.76
C PHE A 347 8.39 11.20 29.80
N ALA A 348 8.75 11.79 28.64
CA ALA A 348 9.39 13.11 28.58
C ALA A 348 8.49 14.23 29.13
N HIS A 349 7.17 14.13 28.94
CA HIS A 349 6.21 15.07 29.52
C HIS A 349 5.83 14.71 30.97
N GLY A 350 6.38 13.61 31.51
CA GLY A 350 6.14 13.15 32.88
C GLY A 350 4.74 12.59 33.12
N MET A 351 4.07 12.06 32.10
CA MET A 351 2.64 11.73 32.12
C MET A 351 2.26 10.57 33.05
N CYS A 352 3.22 9.74 33.44
CA CYS A 352 3.01 8.71 34.45
C CYS A 352 3.00 9.34 35.84
N ASP A 353 1.95 9.08 36.63
CA ASP A 353 1.89 9.56 38.01
C ASP A 353 3.06 9.00 38.84
N PRO A 354 3.91 9.85 39.45
CA PRO A 354 5.06 9.37 40.23
C PRO A 354 4.65 8.59 41.48
N GLY A 355 3.43 8.81 42.00
CA GLY A 355 2.87 8.05 43.13
C GLY A 355 2.40 6.64 42.75
N GLY A 356 2.38 6.32 41.46
CA GLY A 356 2.05 5.00 40.92
C GLY A 356 1.19 5.10 39.64
N CYS A 357 1.69 4.49 38.57
CA CYS A 357 1.03 4.39 37.27
C CYS A 357 1.11 2.96 36.75
N VAL A 358 -0.01 2.39 36.33
CA VAL A 358 -0.04 1.12 35.60
C VAL A 358 0.03 1.42 34.11
N LEU A 359 1.08 0.94 33.43
CA LEU A 359 1.27 1.09 32.00
C LEU A 359 1.12 -0.27 31.32
N CYS A 360 0.13 -0.42 30.45
CA CYS A 360 -0.03 -1.61 29.61
C CYS A 360 0.15 -1.25 28.14
N VAL A 361 0.99 -2.02 27.44
CA VAL A 361 1.27 -1.82 26.03
C VAL A 361 1.01 -3.13 25.28
N CYS A 362 0.02 -3.13 24.38
CA CYS A 362 -0.19 -4.24 23.45
C CYS A 362 0.44 -3.92 22.11
N LEU A 363 1.06 -4.93 21.49
CA LEU A 363 1.69 -4.82 20.18
C LEU A 363 1.42 -6.08 19.36
N CYS A 364 1.39 -5.96 18.03
CA CYS A 364 1.42 -7.12 17.15
C CYS A 364 2.82 -7.73 17.11
N LYS A 365 2.89 -9.06 17.18
CA LYS A 365 4.13 -9.84 17.09
C LYS A 365 4.79 -9.67 15.72
N GLU A 366 6.11 -9.66 15.71
CA GLU A 366 6.89 -9.86 14.49
C GLU A 366 6.93 -11.36 14.13
N GLU A 367 6.92 -11.66 12.83
CA GLU A 367 7.12 -13.02 12.32
C GLU A 367 8.60 -13.45 12.42
N ASP A 368 9.50 -12.48 12.55
CA ASP A 368 10.95 -12.68 12.59
C ASP A 368 11.46 -12.74 14.04
N PHE A 369 12.57 -13.46 14.24
CA PHE A 369 13.23 -13.90 15.50
C PHE A 369 13.63 -12.82 16.54
N VAL A 370 13.04 -11.63 16.51
CA VAL A 370 13.32 -10.55 17.45
C VAL A 370 12.42 -10.65 18.68
N ASP A 371 13.01 -10.74 19.87
CA ASP A 371 12.30 -10.71 21.15
C ASP A 371 11.76 -9.30 21.44
N GLN A 372 10.67 -8.93 20.76
CA GLN A 372 9.98 -7.64 20.93
C GLN A 372 9.54 -7.36 22.37
N PRO A 373 9.02 -8.33 23.16
CA PRO A 373 8.77 -8.12 24.58
C PRO A 373 10.00 -7.59 25.33
N GLN A 374 11.16 -8.20 25.12
CA GLN A 374 12.39 -7.77 25.78
C GLN A 374 12.82 -6.37 25.33
N GLN A 375 12.67 -6.04 24.05
CA GLN A 375 12.95 -4.69 23.54
C GLN A 375 12.01 -3.64 24.15
N LEU A 376 10.72 -3.94 24.24
CA LEU A 376 9.74 -3.06 24.86
C LEU A 376 10.09 -2.83 26.33
N ARG A 377 10.39 -3.89 27.08
CA ARG A 377 10.82 -3.80 28.49
C ARG A 377 12.05 -2.91 28.65
N HIS A 378 13.06 -3.10 27.80
CA HIS A 378 14.27 -2.28 27.81
C HIS A 378 13.94 -0.80 27.54
N LEU A 379 13.10 -0.49 26.54
CA LEU A 379 12.72 0.87 26.21
C LEU A 379 11.93 1.55 27.32
N VAL A 380 10.92 0.88 27.88
CA VAL A 380 10.10 1.42 28.98
C VAL A 380 10.97 1.67 30.21
N THR A 381 11.82 0.73 30.59
CA THR A 381 12.75 0.88 31.72
C THR A 381 13.72 2.04 31.48
N LYS A 382 14.29 2.15 30.28
CA LYS A 382 15.18 3.24 29.91
C LYS A 382 14.47 4.60 29.97
N PHE A 383 13.26 4.72 29.42
CA PHE A 383 12.51 5.97 29.42
C PHE A 383 12.06 6.37 30.83
N ALA A 384 11.64 5.42 31.66
CA ALA A 384 11.35 5.66 33.07
C ALA A 384 12.59 6.19 33.81
N ALA A 385 13.73 5.50 33.69
CA ALA A 385 14.97 5.88 34.37
C ALA A 385 15.46 7.29 33.96
N LEU A 386 15.38 7.63 32.66
CA LEU A 386 15.75 8.96 32.15
C LEU A 386 14.88 10.09 32.73
N ASN A 387 13.70 9.77 33.27
CA ASN A 387 12.76 10.73 33.86
C ASN A 387 12.61 10.54 35.38
N GLY A 388 13.57 9.88 36.05
CA GLY A 388 13.58 9.72 37.50
C GLY A 388 12.55 8.74 38.04
N LEU A 389 12.03 7.84 37.19
CA LEU A 389 11.06 6.82 37.55
C LEU A 389 11.68 5.42 37.46
N VAL A 390 11.04 4.46 38.12
CA VAL A 390 11.31 3.03 38.03
C VAL A 390 10.12 2.38 37.33
N ALA A 391 10.39 1.55 36.33
CA ALA A 391 9.38 0.71 35.70
C ALA A 391 9.64 -0.76 36.06
N VAL A 392 8.72 -1.37 36.80
CA VAL A 392 8.76 -2.78 37.15
C VAL A 392 7.83 -3.53 36.21
N CYS A 393 8.37 -4.48 35.46
CA CYS A 393 7.56 -5.34 34.60
C CYS A 393 6.73 -6.29 35.46
N HIS A 394 5.45 -6.46 35.14
CA HIS A 394 4.62 -7.45 35.79
C HIS A 394 5.08 -8.88 35.45
N LEU A 395 4.77 -9.80 36.36
CA LEU A 395 5.22 -11.18 36.31
C LEU A 395 4.61 -11.91 35.10
N HIS A 396 3.31 -11.73 34.88
CA HIS A 396 2.61 -12.40 33.79
C HIS A 396 2.91 -11.75 32.45
N ARG A 397 3.32 -12.60 31.50
CA ARG A 397 3.40 -12.24 30.08
C ARG A 397 2.12 -12.68 29.40
N HIS A 398 1.53 -11.79 28.62
CA HIS A 398 0.34 -12.12 27.86
C HIS A 398 0.63 -12.16 26.36
N SER A 399 0.08 -13.17 25.70
CA SER A 399 0.18 -13.35 24.25
C SER A 399 -1.16 -13.82 23.73
N TYR A 400 -1.64 -13.23 22.64
CA TYR A 400 -2.94 -13.57 22.05
C TYR A 400 -2.98 -13.22 20.56
N LEU A 401 -3.53 -14.10 19.72
CA LEU A 401 -3.83 -13.85 18.29
C LEU A 401 -2.77 -13.02 17.53
N GLY A 402 -1.52 -13.46 17.55
CA GLY A 402 -0.41 -12.76 16.87
C GLY A 402 -0.05 -11.40 17.49
N SER A 403 -0.45 -11.15 18.73
CA SER A 403 -0.13 -9.96 19.53
C SER A 403 0.38 -10.38 20.91
N PHE A 404 0.99 -9.45 21.64
CA PHE A 404 1.39 -9.62 23.03
C PHE A 404 1.09 -8.35 23.82
N ALA A 405 1.00 -8.48 25.14
CA ALA A 405 0.85 -7.35 26.05
C ALA A 405 1.86 -7.46 27.19
N GLU A 406 2.48 -6.32 27.50
CA GLU A 406 3.36 -6.16 28.66
C GLU A 406 2.76 -5.11 29.58
N ILE A 407 2.65 -5.47 30.86
CA ILE A 407 2.14 -4.60 31.92
C ILE A 407 3.33 -4.17 32.78
N PHE A 408 3.39 -2.89 33.11
CA PHE A 408 4.41 -2.27 33.93
C PHE A 408 3.75 -1.51 35.07
N TYR A 409 4.37 -1.55 36.25
CA TYR A 409 4.12 -0.58 37.31
C TYR A 409 5.24 0.47 37.28
N VAL A 410 4.86 1.72 37.05
CA VAL A 410 5.77 2.87 36.92
C VAL A 410 5.56 3.80 38.10
N ALA A 411 6.60 4.10 38.85
CA ALA A 411 6.53 5.00 40.01
C ALA A 411 7.90 5.64 40.28
N ASP A 412 7.97 6.64 41.15
CA ASP A 412 9.24 7.09 41.68
C ASP A 412 9.85 6.05 42.65
N HIS A 413 11.09 6.30 43.08
CA HIS A 413 11.82 5.39 43.97
C HIS A 413 11.19 5.29 45.38
N ALA A 414 10.47 6.31 45.86
CA ALA A 414 9.82 6.28 47.16
C ALA A 414 8.54 5.43 47.14
N HIS A 415 7.90 5.32 45.97
CA HIS A 415 6.61 4.68 45.81
C HIS A 415 6.69 3.28 45.19
N VAL A 416 7.76 2.92 44.50
CA VAL A 416 7.91 1.61 43.85
C VAL A 416 7.72 0.43 44.82
N GLY A 417 8.11 0.59 46.09
CA GLY A 417 7.92 -0.41 47.13
C GLY A 417 6.46 -0.78 47.40
N LYS A 418 5.49 0.08 47.04
CA LYS A 418 4.06 -0.24 47.15
C LYS A 418 3.65 -1.39 46.25
N TYR A 419 4.33 -1.59 45.13
CA TYR A 419 4.06 -2.68 44.20
C TYR A 419 4.38 -4.04 44.81
N PHE A 420 5.55 -4.17 45.44
CA PHE A 420 6.02 -5.45 46.01
C PHE A 420 5.30 -5.88 47.29
N LYS A 421 4.60 -4.97 47.96
CA LYS A 421 3.78 -5.30 49.14
C LYS A 421 2.47 -6.03 48.79
N HIS A 422 2.33 -6.46 47.54
CA HIS A 422 1.14 -7.11 47.07
C HIS A 422 1.15 -8.61 47.41
N GLU A 423 0.09 -9.12 48.03
CA GLU A 423 -0.03 -10.53 48.42
C GLU A 423 0.19 -11.49 47.24
N ASP A 424 -0.37 -11.18 46.06
CA ASP A 424 -0.16 -11.98 44.83
C ASP A 424 1.31 -11.99 44.34
N ILE A 425 2.10 -10.97 44.69
CA ILE A 425 3.52 -10.89 44.31
C ILE A 425 4.38 -11.57 45.37
N GLN A 426 4.04 -11.39 46.65
CA GLN A 426 4.70 -12.06 47.78
C GLN A 426 4.51 -13.58 47.73
N ALA A 427 3.32 -14.05 47.35
CA ALA A 427 3.03 -15.48 47.21
C ALA A 427 3.89 -16.20 46.15
N VAL A 428 4.51 -15.45 45.23
CA VAL A 428 5.45 -15.98 44.23
C VAL A 428 6.89 -15.93 44.71
N GLU A 429 7.25 -15.05 45.65
CA GLU A 429 8.58 -15.04 46.26
C GLU A 429 8.73 -16.11 47.36
N ASP A 430 7.63 -16.50 48.01
CA ASP A 430 7.61 -17.49 49.09
C ASP A 430 7.51 -18.96 48.62
N GLY A 431 7.33 -19.22 47.32
CA GLY A 431 7.19 -20.56 46.73
C GLY A 431 8.16 -20.79 45.58
#